data_AF-A0A8J3UUU8-F1
#
_entry.id   AF-A0A8J3UUU8-F1
#
_cell.length_a   1.000
_cell.length_b   1.000
_cell.length_c   1.000
_cell.angle_alpha   90.00
_cell.angle_beta   90.00
_cell.angle_gamma   90.00
#
_symmetry.space_group_name_H-M   'P 1'
#
loop_
_entity.id
_entity.type
_entity.pdbx_description
1 polymer ?
#
loop_
_entity_poly.entity_id
_entity_poly.type
_entity_poly.pdbx_seq_one_letter_code
_entity_poly.pdbx_strand_id
1 'polypeptide(L)'
;MTAGQHPHLVDVFPDLTADIIALLRVQNENDPLADAVEDLLFYGVCTCSATCTNLLTAPPGSSSSWMVELERDGESVIWLSLNPTATAITDIEVLDGRDLGPASRRGDVSA
;
A
#
# COMPACT_ATOMS: atom_id res chain seq x y z
N MET A 1 11.07 17.78 -17.88
CA MET A 1 10.58 17.46 -16.53
C MET A 1 11.18 16.12 -16.18
N THR A 2 12.20 16.10 -15.34
CA THR A 2 12.79 14.85 -14.84
C THR A 2 11.67 14.08 -14.17
N ALA A 3 11.39 12.84 -14.62
CA ALA A 3 10.51 11.95 -13.89
C ALA A 3 11.11 11.81 -12.49
N GLY A 4 10.53 12.49 -11.51
CA GLY A 4 10.97 12.41 -10.13
C GLY A 4 10.83 10.96 -9.71
N GLN A 5 11.93 10.35 -9.29
CA GLN A 5 11.91 9.01 -8.74
C GLN A 5 10.89 9.00 -7.59
N HIS A 6 9.89 8.12 -7.67
CA HIS A 6 8.92 7.96 -6.60
C HIS A 6 9.67 7.53 -5.32
N PRO A 7 9.32 8.07 -4.13
CA PRO A 7 9.93 7.62 -2.89
C PRO A 7 9.55 6.17 -2.61
N HIS A 8 10.34 5.48 -1.80
CA HIS A 8 9.92 4.18 -1.28
C HIS A 8 8.81 4.37 -0.24
N LEU A 9 7.90 3.40 -0.15
CA LEU A 9 6.80 3.40 0.82
C LEU A 9 7.36 3.46 2.25
N VAL A 10 8.46 2.74 2.52
CA VAL A 10 9.12 2.73 3.83
C VAL A 10 9.62 4.10 4.27
N ASP A 11 10.02 4.96 3.33
CA ASP A 11 10.49 6.31 3.63
C ASP A 11 9.34 7.25 4.00
N VAL A 12 8.12 6.95 3.52
CA VAL A 12 6.93 7.80 3.72
C VAL A 12 6.08 7.31 4.89
N PHE A 13 5.95 5.99 5.03
CA PHE A 13 5.11 5.33 6.04
C PHE A 13 5.85 4.15 6.70
N PRO A 14 6.94 4.41 7.45
CA PRO A 14 7.79 3.35 8.01
C PRO A 14 7.02 2.38 8.91
N ASP A 15 6.12 2.90 9.75
CA ASP A 15 5.31 2.08 10.66
C ASP A 15 4.30 1.20 9.91
N LEU A 16 3.71 1.73 8.82
CA LEU A 16 2.80 0.95 7.97
C LEU A 16 3.55 -0.18 7.25
N THR A 17 4.73 0.12 6.70
CA THR A 17 5.57 -0.90 6.06
C THR A 17 5.94 -2.01 7.04
N ALA A 18 6.38 -1.66 8.25
CA ALA A 18 6.71 -2.64 9.28
C ALA A 18 5.51 -3.50 9.67
N ASP A 19 4.33 -2.89 9.80
CA ASP A 19 3.08 -3.61 10.10
C ASP A 19 2.70 -4.60 8.99
N ILE A 20 2.78 -4.20 7.71
CA ILE A 20 2.49 -5.07 6.57
C ILE A 20 3.42 -6.27 6.56
N ILE A 21 4.73 -6.05 6.72
CA ILE A 21 5.73 -7.12 6.77
C ILE A 21 5.42 -8.09 7.91
N ALA A 22 5.16 -7.57 9.12
CA ALA A 22 4.86 -8.39 10.28
C ALA A 22 3.60 -9.25 10.06
N LEU A 23 2.53 -8.66 9.50
CA LEU A 23 1.27 -9.36 9.26
C LEU A 23 1.41 -10.45 8.18
N LEU A 24 2.12 -10.18 7.08
CA LEU A 24 2.43 -11.19 6.07
C LEU A 24 3.22 -12.37 6.67
N ARG A 25 4.22 -12.08 7.52
CA ARG A 25 5.03 -13.10 8.18
C ARG A 25 4.26 -13.92 9.22
N VAL A 26 3.23 -13.37 9.85
CA VAL A 26 2.33 -14.13 10.73
C VAL A 26 1.52 -15.14 9.93
N GLN A 27 1.03 -14.77 8.75
CA GLN A 27 0.27 -15.68 7.88
C GLN A 27 1.16 -16.75 7.26
N ASN A 28 2.35 -16.36 6.80
CA ASN A 28 3.35 -17.24 6.23
C ASN A 28 4.75 -16.69 6.52
N GLU A 29 5.51 -17.37 7.38
CA GLU A 29 6.86 -16.96 7.80
C GLU A 29 7.79 -16.69 6.61
N ASN A 30 7.62 -17.40 5.49
CA ASN A 30 8.44 -17.26 4.29
C ASN A 30 7.70 -16.61 3.12
N ASP A 31 6.72 -15.73 3.40
CA ASP A 31 5.96 -15.06 2.35
C ASP A 31 6.86 -14.16 1.48
N PRO A 32 6.96 -14.41 0.16
CA PRO A 32 7.80 -13.60 -0.73
C PRO A 32 7.28 -12.16 -0.89
N LEU A 33 5.99 -11.89 -0.63
CA LEU A 33 5.48 -10.52 -0.64
C LEU A 33 6.07 -9.69 0.50
N ALA A 34 6.35 -10.31 1.65
CA ALA A 34 6.93 -9.63 2.80
C ALA A 34 8.35 -9.10 2.47
N ASP A 35 9.12 -9.83 1.66
CA ASP A 35 10.43 -9.37 1.17
C ASP A 35 10.29 -8.20 0.18
N ALA A 36 9.21 -8.18 -0.61
CA ALA A 36 8.99 -7.13 -1.61
C ALA A 36 8.51 -5.80 -1.02
N VAL A 37 7.99 -5.77 0.22
CA VAL A 37 7.39 -4.55 0.81
C VAL A 37 8.41 -3.42 0.98
N GLU A 38 9.65 -3.75 1.35
CA GLU A 38 10.70 -2.75 1.57
C GLU A 38 11.03 -1.96 0.29
N ASP A 39 10.91 -2.61 -0.86
CA ASP A 39 11.21 -2.03 -2.17
C ASP A 39 10.00 -1.34 -2.83
N LEU A 40 8.82 -1.37 -2.22
CA LEU A 40 7.64 -0.74 -2.80
C LEU A 40 7.83 0.77 -2.96
N LEU A 41 7.43 1.28 -4.12
CA LEU A 41 7.38 2.71 -4.38
C LEU A 41 6.04 3.28 -3.92
N PHE A 42 5.99 4.59 -3.65
CA PHE A 42 4.75 5.31 -3.37
C PHE A 42 4.39 6.26 -4.52
N TYR A 43 3.28 5.95 -5.20
CA TYR A 43 2.75 6.72 -6.33
C TYR A 43 1.71 7.76 -5.91
N GLY A 44 1.41 7.88 -4.61
CA GLY A 44 0.39 8.78 -4.07
C GLY A 44 -0.88 8.05 -3.67
N VAL A 45 -1.91 8.83 -3.33
CA VAL A 45 -3.24 8.31 -2.98
C VAL A 45 -4.06 8.18 -4.26
N CYS A 46 -4.76 7.05 -4.41
CA CYS A 46 -5.66 6.80 -5.52
C CYS A 46 -6.75 7.89 -5.58
N THR A 47 -7.15 8.29 -6.80
CA THR A 47 -8.12 9.36 -7.03
C THR A 47 -9.40 8.91 -7.73
N CYS A 48 -9.70 7.60 -7.76
CA CYS A 48 -10.80 7.03 -8.57
C CYS A 48 -12.21 7.46 -8.14
N SER A 49 -12.42 7.80 -6.86
CA SER A 49 -13.68 8.31 -6.28
C SER A 49 -13.36 9.32 -5.19
N ALA A 50 -14.26 10.17 -4.68
CA ALA A 50 -13.87 11.14 -3.62
C ALA A 50 -13.43 10.50 -2.28
N THR A 51 -13.84 9.26 -2.02
CA THR A 51 -13.64 8.57 -0.73
C THR A 51 -12.56 7.51 -0.75
N CYS A 52 -11.99 7.18 -1.90
CA CYS A 52 -10.94 6.15 -1.99
C CYS A 52 -9.65 6.63 -1.32
N THR A 53 -9.14 5.84 -0.37
CA THR A 53 -7.95 6.14 0.42
C THR A 53 -6.77 5.22 0.08
N ASN A 54 -6.89 4.39 -0.96
CA ASN A 54 -5.85 3.43 -1.31
C ASN A 54 -4.53 4.15 -1.64
N LEU A 55 -3.44 3.69 -1.04
CA LEU A 55 -2.09 4.10 -1.37
C LEU A 55 -1.63 3.32 -2.60
N LEU A 56 -1.23 4.02 -3.65
CA LEU A 56 -0.76 3.39 -4.88
C LEU A 56 0.71 3.01 -4.75
N THR A 57 1.02 1.74 -5.03
CA THR A 57 2.40 1.22 -5.10
C THR A 57 2.83 0.82 -6.51
N ALA A 58 1.92 0.97 -7.47
CA ALA A 58 2.16 0.91 -8.90
C ALA A 58 1.58 2.15 -9.60
N PRO A 59 1.94 2.43 -10.87
CA PRO A 59 1.37 3.54 -11.62
C PRO A 59 -0.17 3.52 -11.64
N PRO A 60 -0.85 4.68 -11.57
CA PRO A 60 -2.31 4.76 -11.65
C PRO A 60 -2.87 4.02 -12.86
N GLY A 61 -3.94 3.23 -12.65
CA GLY A 61 -4.55 2.40 -13.70
C GLY A 61 -3.90 1.04 -13.91
N SER A 62 -2.89 0.67 -13.10
CA SER A 62 -2.36 -0.69 -13.06
C SER A 62 -3.46 -1.69 -12.67
N SER A 63 -3.47 -2.85 -13.33
CA SER A 63 -4.45 -3.91 -13.05
C SER A 63 -4.21 -4.55 -11.70
N SER A 64 -5.26 -4.63 -10.89
CA SER A 64 -5.32 -5.40 -9.65
C SER A 64 -6.31 -6.55 -9.85
N SER A 65 -5.89 -7.81 -9.71
CA SER A 65 -6.76 -8.99 -9.95
C SER A 65 -6.83 -9.95 -8.76
N TRP A 66 -5.96 -9.77 -7.78
CA TRP A 66 -5.93 -10.55 -6.55
C TRP A 66 -5.92 -9.61 -5.36
N MET A 67 -6.42 -10.10 -4.23
CA MET A 67 -6.46 -9.40 -2.97
C MET A 67 -5.93 -10.32 -1.87
N VAL A 68 -5.08 -9.78 -1.01
CA VAL A 68 -4.62 -10.42 0.23
C VAL A 68 -5.15 -9.60 1.40
N GLU A 69 -5.86 -10.27 2.30
CA GLU A 69 -6.37 -9.68 3.53
C GLU A 69 -5.36 -9.88 4.66
N LEU A 70 -4.92 -8.80 5.28
CA LEU A 70 -4.06 -8.84 6.45
C LEU A 70 -4.89 -8.58 7.70
N GLU A 71 -4.93 -9.58 8.57
CA GLU A 71 -5.79 -9.61 9.75
C GLU A 71 -5.01 -9.40 11.04
N ARG A 72 -5.62 -8.67 11.99
CA ARG A 72 -5.17 -8.58 13.37
C ARG A 72 -6.35 -8.93 14.27
N ASP A 73 -6.13 -9.86 15.20
CA ASP A 73 -7.17 -10.34 16.12
C ASP A 73 -8.45 -10.86 15.41
N GLY A 74 -8.30 -11.38 14.19
CA GLY A 74 -9.40 -11.92 13.38
C GLY A 74 -10.19 -10.87 12.58
N GLU A 75 -9.75 -9.61 12.58
CA GLU A 75 -10.36 -8.53 11.80
C GLU A 75 -9.40 -8.05 10.70
N SER A 76 -9.92 -7.82 9.49
CA SER A 76 -9.17 -7.25 8.37
C SER A 76 -8.74 -5.81 8.70
N VAL A 77 -7.43 -5.57 8.77
CA VAL A 77 -6.85 -4.23 9.07
C VAL A 77 -6.20 -3.59 7.86
N ILE A 78 -5.71 -4.39 6.91
CA ILE A 78 -5.09 -3.92 5.67
C ILE A 78 -5.48 -4.86 4.52
N TRP A 79 -5.85 -4.30 3.38
CA TRP A 79 -5.98 -5.04 2.12
C TRP A 79 -4.84 -4.70 1.17
N LEU A 80 -4.23 -5.74 0.60
CA LEU A 80 -3.22 -5.61 -0.45
C LEU A 80 -3.81 -6.07 -1.78
N SER A 81 -3.93 -5.16 -2.72
CA SER A 81 -4.24 -5.48 -4.11
C SER A 81 -2.97 -5.92 -4.83
N LEU A 82 -3.03 -7.03 -5.57
CA LEU A 82 -1.90 -7.54 -6.33
C LEU A 82 -2.16 -7.51 -7.85
N ASN A 83 -1.06 -7.42 -8.59
CA ASN A 83 -1.05 -7.57 -10.04
C ASN A 83 -1.60 -8.95 -10.48
N PRO A 84 -1.93 -9.15 -11.78
CA PRO A 84 -2.53 -10.40 -12.25
C PRO A 84 -1.72 -11.68 -12.01
N THR A 85 -0.40 -11.56 -11.82
CA THR A 85 0.49 -12.69 -11.51
C THR A 85 0.65 -12.93 -10.00
N ALA A 86 0.00 -12.13 -9.14
CA ALA A 86 0.09 -12.20 -7.68
C ALA A 86 1.54 -12.10 -7.14
N THR A 87 2.37 -11.28 -7.78
CA THR A 87 3.79 -11.13 -7.44
C THR A 87 4.17 -9.72 -6.99
N ALA A 88 3.31 -8.72 -7.21
CA ALA A 88 3.58 -7.35 -6.83
C ALA A 88 2.31 -6.69 -6.30
N ILE A 89 2.47 -5.92 -5.22
CA ILE A 89 1.42 -5.11 -4.61
C ILE A 89 1.23 -3.86 -5.47
N THR A 90 0.01 -3.60 -5.91
CA THR A 90 -0.35 -2.47 -6.78
C THR A 90 -1.01 -1.33 -6.02
N ASP A 91 -1.76 -1.65 -4.97
CA ASP A 91 -2.35 -0.68 -4.06
C ASP A 91 -2.61 -1.29 -2.67
N ILE A 92 -2.64 -0.42 -1.66
CA ILE A 92 -2.81 -0.77 -0.25
C ILE A 92 -3.99 0.02 0.30
N GLU A 93 -4.95 -0.66 0.94
CA GLU A 93 -6.03 -0.03 1.68
C GLU A 93 -5.88 -0.30 3.18
N VAL A 94 -5.88 0.75 4.01
CA VAL A 94 -5.75 0.64 5.46
C VAL A 94 -7.13 0.86 6.08
N LEU A 95 -7.61 -0.15 6.81
CA LEU A 95 -9.01 -0.28 7.24
C LEU A 95 -9.24 0.04 8.71
N ASP A 96 -8.18 0.00 9.53
CA ASP A 96 -8.27 0.13 10.98
C ASP A 96 -8.44 1.58 11.50
N GLY A 97 -8.65 2.53 10.58
CA GLY A 97 -8.96 3.92 10.89
C GLY A 97 -7.80 4.73 11.46
N ARG A 98 -6.57 4.22 11.45
CA ARG A 98 -5.39 4.97 11.92
C ARG A 98 -5.10 6.19 11.03
N ASP A 99 -4.61 7.27 11.63
CA ASP A 99 -4.07 8.41 10.88
C ASP A 99 -2.67 8.07 10.36
N LEU A 100 -2.52 7.97 9.04
CA LEU A 100 -1.24 7.75 8.37
C LEU A 100 -0.47 9.07 8.12
N GLY A 101 -1.01 10.20 8.57
CA GLY A 101 -0.39 11.51 8.43
C GLY A 101 -0.69 12.21 7.11
N PRO A 102 -0.02 13.35 6.81
CA PRO A 102 -0.39 14.20 5.67
C PRO A 102 -0.21 13.55 4.30
N ALA A 103 0.77 12.65 4.15
CA ALA A 103 1.08 12.02 2.86
C ALA A 103 0.00 11.05 2.36
N SER A 104 -0.85 10.53 3.27
CA SER A 104 -1.99 9.67 2.93
C SER A 104 -3.26 10.47 2.60
N ARG A 105 -3.20 11.80 2.72
CA ARG A 105 -4.31 12.68 2.36
C ARG A 105 -4.18 13.00 0.89
N ARG A 106 -5.30 12.96 0.16
CA ARG A 106 -5.33 13.52 -1.20
C ARG A 106 -4.88 14.96 -1.13
N GLY A 107 -3.91 15.31 -1.98
CA GLY A 107 -3.26 16.62 -1.88
C GLY A 107 -4.28 17.76 -1.82
N ASP A 108 -4.12 18.62 -0.81
CA ASP A 108 -4.28 20.05 -1.01
C ASP A 108 -3.19 20.47 -2.03
N VAL A 109 -3.44 20.23 -3.32
CA VAL A 109 -2.81 21.02 -4.37
C VAL A 109 -3.65 22.30 -4.45
N SER A 110 -3.43 23.20 -3.49
CA SER A 110 -3.92 24.56 -3.63
C SER A 110 -3.19 25.20 -4.81
N ALA A 111 -4.00 25.52 -5.83
CA ALA A 111 -3.87 26.51 -6.90
C ALA A 111 -2.49 27.15 -7.16
#